data_AF-A0A392TV21-F1
#
_entry.id   AF-A0A392TV21-F1
#
_cell.length_a   1.000
_cell.length_b   1.000
_cell.length_c   1.000
_cell.angle_alpha   90.00
_cell.angle_beta   90.00
_cell.angle_gamma   90.00
#
_symmetry.space_group_name_H-M   'P 1'
#
loop_
_entity.id
_entity.type
_entity.pdbx_description
1 polymer ?
#
loop_
_entity_poly.entity_id
_entity_poly.type
_entity_poly.pdbx_seq_one_letter_code
_entity_poly.pdbx_strand_id
1 'polypeptide(L)' 'MVKGLPTLEELDENCVDCLTGKQHRDAIRKHVVWRASLKLELVHSDICG' A
#
# COMPACT_ATOMS: atom_id res chain seq x y z
N MET A 1 24.76 -24.46 1.59
CA MET A 1 25.03 -23.60 0.40
C MET A 1 24.56 -24.36 -0.83
N VAL A 2 23.79 -23.74 -1.71
CA VAL A 2 23.25 -24.37 -2.94
C VAL A 2 24.28 -24.20 -4.07
N LYS A 3 24.54 -25.25 -4.85
CA LYS A 3 25.43 -25.23 -6.02
C LYS A 3 24.58 -25.32 -7.30
N GLY A 4 24.94 -24.57 -8.35
CA GLY A 4 24.34 -24.68 -9.69
C GLY A 4 23.24 -23.68 -10.04
N LEU A 5 23.02 -22.64 -9.22
CA LEU A 5 22.18 -21.53 -9.65
C LEU A 5 22.90 -20.69 -10.71
N PRO A 6 22.21 -20.28 -11.79
CA PRO A 6 22.80 -19.39 -12.78
C PRO A 6 23.07 -18.02 -12.14
N THR A 7 24.15 -17.38 -12.57
CA THR A 7 24.42 -15.99 -12.24
C THR A 7 23.31 -15.14 -12.85
N LEU A 8 22.51 -14.50 -12.01
CA LEU A 8 21.57 -13.48 -12.47
C LEU A 8 22.37 -12.20 -12.67
N GLU A 9 22.26 -11.64 -13.87
CA GLU A 9 22.78 -10.30 -14.15
C GLU A 9 21.95 -9.29 -13.33
N GLU A 10 22.64 -8.41 -12.61
CA GLU A 10 21.95 -7.30 -11.96
C GLU A 10 21.44 -6.36 -13.06
N LEU A 11 20.13 -6.15 -13.06
CA LEU A 11 19.50 -5.20 -13.96
C LEU A 11 19.82 -3.79 -13.44
N ASP A 12 20.61 -3.02 -14.21
CA ASP A 12 20.98 -1.63 -13.87
C ASP A 12 19.75 -0.69 -13.82
N GLU A 13 18.64 -1.12 -14.41
CA GLU A 13 17.41 -0.34 -14.53
C GLU A 13 16.22 -1.01 -13.87
N ASN A 14 15.39 -0.20 -13.21
CA ASN A 14 14.14 -0.69 -12.63
C ASN A 14 13.08 -0.90 -13.71
N CYS A 15 12.48 -2.09 -13.76
CA CYS A 15 11.36 -2.37 -14.67
C CYS A 15 10.14 -1.50 -14.33
N VAL A 16 9.67 -0.69 -15.29
CA VAL A 16 8.55 0.25 -15.12
C VAL A 16 7.24 -0.45 -14.76
N ASP A 17 6.97 -1.60 -15.38
CA ASP A 17 5.78 -2.39 -15.10
C ASP A 17 5.82 -2.99 -13.70
N CYS A 18 6.99 -3.45 -13.26
CA CYS A 18 7.21 -3.92 -11.89
C CYS A 18 7.06 -2.80 -10.88
N LEU A 19 7.62 -1.62 -11.15
CA LEU A 19 7.46 -0.47 -10.29
C LEU A 19 5.98 -0.13 -10.15
N THR A 20 5.25 -0.03 -11.25
CA THR A 20 3.81 0.30 -11.26
C THR A 20 2.96 -0.76 -10.56
N GLY A 21 3.20 -2.04 -10.83
CA GLY A 21 2.43 -3.16 -10.27
C GLY A 21 2.81 -3.54 -8.84
N LYS A 22 4.02 -3.19 -8.38
CA LYS A 22 4.52 -3.43 -7.02
C LYS A 22 4.85 -2.12 -6.30
N GLN A 23 4.11 -1.05 -6.58
CA GLN A 23 4.26 0.16 -5.78
C GLN A 23 3.92 -0.16 -4.33
N HIS A 24 4.91 0.01 -3.45
CA HIS A 24 4.66 -0.01 -2.02
C HIS A 24 3.75 1.16 -1.69
N ARG A 25 2.57 0.88 -1.17
CA ARG A 25 1.70 1.95 -0.67
C ARG A 25 2.37 2.57 0.54
N ASP A 26 2.57 3.89 0.50
CA ASP A 26 2.97 4.61 1.71
C ASP A 26 2.04 4.27 2.88
N ALA A 27 2.59 4.35 4.08
CA ALA A 27 1.79 4.18 5.28
C ALA A 27 0.59 5.12 5.20
N ILE A 28 -0.63 4.57 5.28
CA ILE A 28 -1.84 5.40 5.35
C ILE A 28 -1.64 6.31 6.54
N ARG A 29 -1.64 7.63 6.29
CA ARG A 29 -1.63 8.62 7.35
C ARG A 29 -2.83 8.32 8.26
N LYS A 30 -2.56 8.01 9.52
CA LYS A 30 -3.59 7.67 10.53
C LYS A 30 -4.43 8.87 10.99
N HIS A 31 -4.46 9.96 10.23
CA HIS A 31 -5.16 11.19 10.60
C HIS A 31 -6.36 11.33 9.65
N VAL A 32 -7.62 11.39 10.07
CA VAL A 32 -8.20 11.80 11.35
C VAL A 32 -9.16 10.70 11.80
N VAL A 33 -9.02 10.21 13.03
CA VAL A 33 -10.03 9.30 13.62
C VAL A 33 -11.22 10.16 14.03
N TRP A 34 -12.04 10.59 13.06
CA TRP A 34 -13.33 11.18 13.42
C TRP A 34 -14.21 10.03 13.89
N ARG A 35 -14.19 9.81 15.21
CA ARG A 35 -14.88 8.72 15.87
C ARG A 35 -15.64 9.31 17.04
N ALA A 36 -16.87 8.85 17.22
CA ALA A 36 -17.66 9.15 18.39
C ALA A 36 -16.96 8.65 19.66
N SER A 37 -16.87 9.51 20.68
CA SER A 37 -16.51 9.18 22.06
C SER A 37 -17.74 8.83 22.89
N LEU A 38 -18.92 9.30 22.49
CA LEU A 38 -20.21 9.07 23.16
C LEU A 38 -21.24 8.47 22.19
N LYS A 39 -22.26 7.82 22.76
CA LYS A 39 -23.38 7.28 21.96
C LYS A 39 -24.07 8.44 21.22
N LEU A 40 -24.27 8.26 19.91
CA LEU A 40 -24.96 9.19 19.01
C LEU A 40 -24.24 10.54 18.75
N GLU A 41 -22.94 10.64 19.06
CA GLU A 41 -22.15 11.85 18.79
C GLU A 41 -21.83 12.07 17.30
N LEU A 42 -21.87 11.00 16.49
CA LEU A 42 -21.48 11.04 15.07
C LEU A 42 -22.40 10.18 14.20
N VAL A 43 -22.94 10.78 13.14
CA VAL A 43 -23.75 10.11 12.10
C VAL A 43 -22.97 10.16 10.78
N HIS A 44 -22.73 9.00 10.17
CA HIS A 44 -22.13 8.90 8.84
C HIS A 44 -23.23 8.61 7.81
N SER A 45 -23.36 9.47 6.80
CA SER A 45 -24.23 9.24 5.65
C SER A 45 -23.38 9.12 4.40
N ASP A 46 -23.61 8.06 3.62
CA ASP A 46 -23.00 7.89 2.30
C ASP A 46 -24.09 8.05 1.22
N ILE A 47 -23.74 8.68 0.10
CA ILE A 47 -24.64 8.80 -1.05
C ILE A 47 -24.00 7.98 -2.17
N CYS A 48 -24.59 6.81 -2.43
CA CYS A 48 -24.22 5.99 -3.56
C CYS A 48 -25.18 6.23 -4.74
N GLY A 49 -24.63 6.27 -5.94
CA GLY A 49 -25.33 6.44 -7.22
C GLY A 49 -24.54 5.79 -8.35
#